data_AF-A0A4R7SQP6-F1
#
_entry.id   AF-A0A4R7SQP6-F1
#
_cell.length_a   1.000
_cell.length_b   1.000
_cell.length_c   1.000
_cell.angle_alpha   90.00
_cell.angle_beta   90.00
_cell.angle_gamma   90.00
#
_symmetry.space_group_name_H-M   'P 1'
#
loop_
_entity.id
_entity.type
_entity.pdbx_description
1 polymer ?
#
loop_
_entity_poly.entity_id
_entity_poly.type
_entity_poly.pdbx_seq_one_letter_code
_entity_poly.pdbx_strand_id
1 'polypeptide(L)'
;MISSEHHARFEQALGSLDPAARMYQLATTLRDEGVSQIDLYTLFSHYLQKTSGKDPLYDAIADPMDIIHGGPWAKGQDLYPEPLTEEIIKSERKVYL
;
A
#
# COMPACT_ATOMS: atom_id res chain seq x y z
N MET A 1 10.28 -4.28 -7.40
CA MET A 1 10.27 -5.54 -6.62
C MET A 1 10.33 -5.20 -5.14
N ILE A 2 9.47 -5.81 -4.32
CA ILE A 2 9.47 -5.62 -2.86
C ILE A 2 10.65 -6.37 -2.21
N SER A 3 11.36 -5.70 -1.29
CA SER A 3 12.51 -6.22 -0.56
C SER A 3 12.20 -6.40 0.93
N SER A 4 13.08 -7.10 1.65
CA SER A 4 13.01 -7.21 3.12
C SER A 4 13.08 -5.85 3.82
N GLU A 5 13.78 -4.88 3.24
CA GLU A 5 13.84 -3.51 3.74
C GLU A 5 12.49 -2.81 3.68
N HIS A 6 11.72 -3.00 2.59
CA HIS A 6 10.37 -2.45 2.50
C HIS A 6 9.45 -3.02 3.57
N HIS A 7 9.55 -4.32 3.85
CA HIS A 7 8.82 -4.96 4.95
C HIS A 7 9.22 -4.39 6.32
N ALA A 8 10.52 -4.24 6.59
CA ALA A 8 11.00 -3.66 7.85
C ALA A 8 10.50 -2.23 8.05
N ARG A 9 10.50 -1.40 7.00
CA ARG A 9 9.96 -0.03 7.03
C ARG A 9 8.46 -0.01 7.24
N PHE A 10 7.73 -0.98 6.69
CA PHE A 10 6.30 -1.15 6.92
C PHE A 10 6.00 -1.46 8.39
N GLU A 11 6.71 -2.42 8.98
CA GLU A 11 6.56 -2.78 10.40
C GLU A 11 6.93 -1.61 11.31
N GLN A 12 7.96 -0.84 10.96
CA GLN A 12 8.32 0.38 11.68
C GLN A 12 7.21 1.43 11.63
N ALA A 13 6.56 1.62 10.47
CA ALA A 13 5.44 2.55 10.33
C ALA A 13 4.22 2.10 11.17
N LEU A 14 3.91 0.79 11.20
CA LEU A 14 2.84 0.23 12.03
C LEU A 14 3.08 0.46 13.53
N GLY A 15 4.32 0.32 13.98
CA GLY A 15 4.69 0.50 15.39
C GLY A 15 4.79 1.95 15.86
N SER A 16 4.47 2.92 15.00
CA SER A 16 4.59 4.34 15.34
C SER A 16 3.44 4.84 16.21
N LEU A 17 3.60 6.03 16.81
CA LEU A 17 2.55 6.68 17.60
C LEU A 17 1.34 7.14 16.77
N ASP A 18 1.51 7.27 15.46
CA ASP A 18 0.45 7.63 14.51
C ASP A 18 0.61 6.77 13.23
N PRO A 19 0.16 5.49 13.29
CA PRO A 19 0.34 4.55 12.19
C PRO A 19 -0.30 5.02 10.89
N ALA A 20 -1.46 5.67 10.95
CA ALA A 20 -2.16 6.15 9.76
C ALA A 20 -1.32 7.19 9.02
N ALA A 21 -0.86 8.24 9.71
CA ALA A 21 -0.01 9.25 9.09
C ALA A 21 1.32 8.66 8.58
N ARG A 22 1.92 7.72 9.31
CA ARG A 22 3.16 7.07 8.88
C ARG A 22 2.98 6.17 7.67
N MET A 23 1.83 5.52 7.51
CA MET A 23 1.56 4.69 6.34
C MET A 23 1.41 5.52 5.06
N TYR A 24 0.73 6.67 5.15
CA TYR A 24 0.68 7.61 4.03
C TYR A 24 2.07 8.12 3.64
N GLN A 25 2.90 8.48 4.62
CA GLN A 25 4.28 8.90 4.39
C GLN A 25 5.11 7.78 3.75
N LEU A 26 4.97 6.55 4.24
CA LEU A 26 5.68 5.39 3.72
C LEU A 26 5.29 5.12 2.26
N ALA A 27 3.99 5.10 1.95
CA ALA A 27 3.50 4.91 0.58
C ALA A 27 4.10 5.95 -0.38
N THR A 28 4.07 7.22 0.03
CA THR A 28 4.64 8.33 -0.76
C THR A 28 6.14 8.17 -0.96
N THR A 29 6.86 7.86 0.11
CA THR A 29 8.32 7.71 0.07
C THR A 29 8.75 6.54 -0.82
N LEU A 30 8.10 5.39 -0.70
CA LEU A 30 8.40 4.23 -1.55
C LEU A 30 8.08 4.51 -3.03
N ARG A 31 7.01 5.25 -3.32
CA ARG A 31 6.71 5.70 -4.68
C ARG A 31 7.81 6.62 -5.21
N ASP A 32 8.29 7.57 -4.42
CA ASP A 32 9.36 8.50 -4.81
C ASP A 32 10.72 7.80 -5.00
N GLU A 33 10.95 6.70 -4.29
CA GLU A 33 12.08 5.78 -4.48
C GLU A 33 11.94 4.86 -5.70
N GLY A 34 10.81 4.95 -6.43
CA GLY A 34 10.58 4.21 -7.66
C GLY A 34 9.94 2.83 -7.48
N VAL A 35 9.37 2.53 -6.31
CA VAL A 35 8.55 1.34 -6.13
C VAL A 35 7.32 1.46 -7.05
N SER A 36 7.05 0.40 -7.81
CA SER A 36 5.90 0.37 -8.72
C SER A 36 4.58 0.35 -7.94
N GLN A 37 3.50 0.86 -8.56
CA GLN A 37 2.17 0.87 -7.96
C GLN A 37 1.72 -0.54 -7.55
N ILE A 38 1.99 -1.56 -8.38
CA ILE A 38 1.62 -2.94 -8.09
C ILE A 38 2.45 -3.55 -6.96
N ASP A 39 3.76 -3.27 -6.91
CA ASP A 39 4.61 -3.71 -5.81
C ASP A 39 4.13 -3.09 -4.48
N LEU A 40 3.83 -1.79 -4.49
CA LEU A 40 3.34 -1.06 -3.32
C LEU A 40 1.97 -1.59 -2.87
N TYR A 41 1.03 -1.76 -3.81
CA TYR A 41 -0.28 -2.35 -3.53
C TYR A 41 -0.17 -3.78 -2.97
N THR A 42 0.77 -4.57 -3.48
CA THR A 42 1.03 -5.95 -3.01
C THR A 42 1.56 -5.95 -1.59
N LEU A 43 2.49 -5.04 -1.25
CA LEU A 43 3.02 -4.89 0.10
C LEU A 43 1.91 -4.54 1.11
N PHE A 44 1.09 -3.53 0.81
CA PHE A 44 -0.02 -3.14 1.69
C PHE A 44 -1.06 -4.25 1.81
N SER A 45 -1.44 -4.88 0.69
CA SER A 45 -2.38 -6.02 0.68
C SER A 45 -1.90 -7.19 1.54
N HIS A 46 -0.60 -7.47 1.54
CA HIS A 46 0.00 -8.54 2.33
C HIS A 46 -0.22 -8.33 3.84
N TYR A 47 -0.02 -7.11 4.34
CA TYR A 47 -0.26 -6.78 5.74
C TYR A 47 -1.75 -6.66 6.05
N LEU A 48 -2.56 -6.06 5.17
CA LEU A 48 -4.00 -5.94 5.37
C LEU A 48 -4.68 -7.32 5.52
N GLN A 49 -4.27 -8.32 4.75
CA GLN A 49 -4.79 -9.69 4.84
C GLN A 49 -4.44 -10.40 6.17
N LYS A 50 -3.38 -9.95 6.85
CA LYS A 50 -2.95 -10.49 8.15
C LYS A 50 -3.55 -9.72 9.33
N THR A 51 -4.09 -8.54 9.08
CA THR A 51 -4.67 -7.66 10.10
C THR A 51 -6.18 -7.94 10.21
N SER A 52 -6.66 -8.13 11.44
CA SER A 52 -8.09 -8.30 11.70
C SER A 52 -8.84 -7.00 11.37
N GLY A 53 -10.03 -7.09 10.76
CA GLY A 53 -10.89 -5.91 10.53
C GLY A 53 -11.41 -5.22 11.80
N LYS A 54 -11.13 -5.77 12.98
CA LYS A 54 -11.40 -5.13 14.28
C LYS A 54 -10.16 -4.49 14.90
N ASP A 55 -8.99 -4.70 14.29
CA ASP A 55 -7.74 -4.12 14.74
C ASP A 55 -7.75 -2.63 14.35
N PRO A 56 -7.44 -1.69 15.27
CA PRO A 56 -7.30 -0.28 14.94
C PRO A 56 -6.28 0.02 13.82
N LEU A 57 -5.35 -0.90 13.56
CA LEU A 57 -4.38 -0.78 12.47
C LEU A 57 -4.97 -1.11 11.10
N TYR A 58 -6.17 -1.71 11.03
CA TYR A 58 -6.79 -2.08 9.75
C TYR A 58 -6.98 -0.86 8.86
N ASP A 59 -7.63 0.18 9.39
CA ASP A 59 -7.90 1.42 8.65
C ASP A 59 -6.59 2.16 8.32
N ALA A 60 -5.59 2.12 9.21
CA ALA A 60 -4.28 2.70 8.95
C ALA A 60 -3.55 2.06 7.75
N ILE A 61 -3.86 0.80 7.41
CA ILE A 61 -3.34 0.11 6.22
C ILE A 61 -4.27 0.31 5.02
N ALA A 62 -5.60 0.22 5.23
CA ALA A 62 -6.58 0.29 4.17
C ALA A 62 -6.67 1.69 3.53
N ASP A 63 -6.66 2.76 4.33
CA ASP A 63 -6.85 4.12 3.84
C ASP A 63 -5.75 4.57 2.85
N PRO A 64 -4.45 4.26 3.06
CA PRO A 64 -3.43 4.48 2.04
C PRO A 64 -3.61 3.65 0.77
N MET A 65 -4.25 2.47 0.86
CA MET A 65 -4.51 1.67 -0.34
C MET A 65 -5.46 2.36 -1.32
N ASP A 66 -6.35 3.23 -0.85
CA ASP A 66 -7.25 4.00 -1.73
C ASP A 66 -6.45 4.93 -2.67
N ILE A 67 -5.43 5.62 -2.15
CA ILE A 67 -4.58 6.51 -2.96
C ILE A 67 -3.55 5.75 -3.81
N ILE A 68 -3.13 4.55 -3.37
CA ILE A 68 -2.26 3.67 -4.16
C ILE A 68 -3.05 3.07 -5.32
N HIS A 69 -4.26 2.61 -5.07
CA HIS A 69 -5.17 2.10 -6.09
C HIS A 69 -5.58 3.20 -7.06
N GLY A 70 -5.88 4.40 -6.55
CA GLY A 70 -6.35 5.51 -7.34
C GLY A 70 -7.82 5.36 -7.78
N GLY A 71 -8.29 6.35 -8.53
CA GLY A 71 -9.67 6.46 -9.02
C GLY A 71 -10.58 7.24 -8.07
N PRO A 72 -11.91 7.04 -8.13
CA PRO A 72 -12.87 7.85 -7.36
C PRO A 72 -12.63 7.84 -5.85
N TRP A 73 -12.04 6.76 -5.31
CA TRP A 73 -11.72 6.59 -3.90
C TRP A 73 -10.59 7.50 -3.42
N ALA A 74 -9.60 7.76 -4.29
CA ALA A 74 -8.47 8.64 -3.98
C ALA A 74 -8.84 10.12 -3.96
N LYS A 75 -10.03 10.52 -4.46
CA LYS A 75 -10.52 11.92 -4.45
C LYS A 75 -9.50 12.91 -5.06
N GLY A 76 -8.77 12.51 -6.09
CA GLY A 76 -7.74 13.32 -6.74
C GLY A 76 -6.41 13.39 -5.99
N GLN A 77 -6.22 12.54 -4.98
CA GLN A 77 -4.97 12.36 -4.22
C GLN A 77 -4.22 11.11 -4.69
N ASP A 78 -4.47 10.68 -5.93
CA ASP A 78 -3.86 9.50 -6.54
C ASP A 78 -2.34 9.57 -6.45
N LEU A 79 -1.73 8.51 -5.93
CA LEU A 79 -0.28 8.44 -5.76
C LEU A 79 0.44 8.15 -7.10
N TYR A 80 -0.30 7.56 -8.05
CA TYR A 80 0.13 7.23 -9.39
C TYR A 80 -0.85 7.81 -10.41
N PRO A 81 -0.39 8.15 -11.63
CA PRO A 81 -1.21 8.84 -12.62
C PRO A 81 -2.36 7.99 -13.17
N GLU A 82 -2.21 6.67 -13.16
CA GLU A 82 -3.23 5.74 -13.63
C GLU A 82 -3.76 4.89 -12.47
N PRO A 83 -5.08 4.66 -12.41
CA PRO A 83 -5.64 3.79 -11.39
C PRO A 83 -5.24 2.34 -11.65
N LEU A 84 -4.98 1.61 -10.57
CA LEU A 84 -4.79 0.17 -10.62
C LEU A 84 -6.14 -0.48 -10.98
N THR A 85 -6.17 -1.33 -12.00
CA THR A 85 -7.39 -2.05 -12.39
C THR A 85 -7.34 -3.48 -11.90
N GLU A 86 -8.51 -4.12 -11.73
CA GLU A 86 -8.58 -5.55 -11.40
C GLU A 86 -7.83 -6.42 -12.42
N GLU A 87 -7.81 -6.01 -13.69
CA GLU A 87 -7.10 -6.71 -14.75
C GLU A 87 -5.60 -6.68 -14.52
N ILE A 88 -5.03 -5.52 -14.19
CA ILE A 88 -3.61 -5.35 -13.84
C ILE A 88 -3.27 -6.17 -12.59
N ILE A 89 -4.11 -6.11 -11.55
CA ILE A 89 -3.88 -6.89 -10.33
C ILE A 89 -3.85 -8.40 -10.64
N LYS A 90 -4.78 -8.88 -11.49
CA LYS A 90 -4.88 -10.30 -11.87
C LYS A 90 -3.75 -10.74 -12.80
N SER A 91 -3.28 -9.89 -13.72
CA SER A 91 -2.17 -10.20 -14.61
C SER A 91 -0.86 -10.28 -13.86
N GLU A 92 -0.61 -9.33 -12.96
CA GLU A 92 0.64 -9.25 -12.21
C GLU A 92 0.71 -10.29 -11.09
N ARG A 93 -0.39 -10.61 -10.39
CA ARG A 93 -0.40 -11.70 -9.38
C ARG A 93 0.03 -13.07 -9.92
N LYS A 94 -0.12 -13.32 -11.22
CA LYS A 94 0.36 -14.57 -11.87
C LYS A 94 1.88 -14.60 -12.06
N VAL A 95 2.56 -13.45 -11.97
CA VAL A 95 4.01 -13.32 -12.14
C VAL A 95 4.75 -13.52 -10.81
N TYR A 96 4.06 -13.31 -9.68
CA TYR A 96 4.61 -13.42 -8.32
C TYR A 96 4.22 -14.72 -7.57
N LEU A 97 3.63 -15.71 -8.25
CA LEU A 97 3.32 -17.06 -7.76
C LEU A 97 3.97 -18.11 -8.67
#